data_AF-A0A178ME17-F1
#
_entry.id   AF-A0A178ME17-F1
#
_cell.length_a   1.000
_cell.length_b   1.000
_cell.length_c   1.000
_cell.angle_alpha   90.00
_cell.angle_beta   90.00
_cell.angle_gamma   90.00
#
_symmetry.space_group_name_H-M   'P 1'
#
loop_
_entity.id
_entity.type
_entity.pdbx_description
1 polymer ?
#
loop_
_entity_poly.entity_id
_entity_poly.type
_entity_poly.pdbx_seq_one_letter_code
_entity_poly.pdbx_strand_id
1 'polypeptide(L)' 'MKYRWDEVNQMRDILEAEIRGHHFDREHARRLAVTLARMFPDCAQSMGRVAERMASGTG' A
#
# COMPACT_ATOMS: atom_id res chain seq x y z
N MET A 1 0.30 16.86 -13.35
CA MET A 1 0.44 16.19 -12.04
C MET A 1 -0.75 15.24 -11.81
N LYS A 2 -0.85 14.13 -12.54
CA LYS A 2 -1.95 13.13 -12.40
C LYS A 2 -1.55 11.84 -11.69
N TYR A 3 -0.26 11.48 -11.74
CA TYR A 3 0.24 10.21 -11.19
C TYR A 3 0.13 10.11 -9.66
N ARG A 4 0.42 11.18 -8.92
CA ARG A 4 0.44 11.17 -7.44
C ARG A 4 -0.87 10.75 -6.77
N TRP A 5 -2.02 11.04 -7.39
CA TRP A 5 -3.32 10.66 -6.83
C TRP A 5 -3.71 9.23 -7.16
N ASP A 6 -3.16 8.67 -8.25
CA ASP A 6 -3.48 7.32 -8.70
C ASP A 6 -2.93 6.27 -7.75
N GLU A 7 -1.67 6.41 -7.32
CA GLU A 7 -1.02 5.51 -6.37
C GLU A 7 -1.69 5.55 -4.99
N VAL A 8 -2.15 6.73 -4.54
CA VAL A 8 -2.89 6.85 -3.28
C VAL A 8 -4.27 6.17 -3.39
N ASN A 9 -4.96 6.34 -4.52
CA ASN A 9 -6.25 5.67 -4.75
C ASN A 9 -6.10 4.16 -4.86
N GLN A 10 -5.07 3.67 -5.56
CA GLN A 10 -4.75 2.25 -5.62
C GLN A 10 -4.45 1.68 -4.22
N MET A 11 -3.73 2.43 -3.38
CA MET A 11 -3.45 1.98 -2.01
C MET A 11 -4.72 1.91 -1.17
N ARG A 12 -5.63 2.88 -1.36
CA ARG A 12 -6.94 2.86 -0.71
C ARG A 12 -7.73 1.62 -1.12
N ASP A 13 -7.83 1.34 -2.42
CA ASP A 13 -8.59 0.22 -2.95
C ASP A 13 -8.09 -1.13 -2.42
N ILE A 14 -6.76 -1.30 -2.36
CA ILE A 14 -6.11 -2.49 -1.79
C ILE A 14 -6.45 -2.64 -0.30
N LEU A 15 -6.39 -1.57 0.48
CA LEU A 15 -6.73 -1.61 1.90
C LEU A 15 -8.22 -1.90 2.12
N GLU A 16 -9.10 -1.33 1.29
CA GLU A 16 -10.54 -1.64 1.32
C GLU A 16 -10.80 -3.11 0.98
N ALA A 17 -10.11 -3.66 -0.01
CA ALA A 17 -10.18 -5.08 -0.36
C ALA A 17 -9.69 -5.97 0.80
N GLU A 18 -8.59 -5.61 1.46
CA GLU A 18 -8.07 -6.32 2.63
C GLU A 18 -9.11 -6.37 3.76
N ILE A 19 -9.72 -5.23 4.10
CA ILE A 19 -10.74 -5.14 5.16
C ILE A 19 -11.98 -5.99 4.85
N ARG A 20 -12.36 -6.06 3.57
CA ARG A 20 -13.48 -6.89 3.10
C ARG A 20 -13.14 -8.37 2.96
N GLY A 21 -11.89 -8.77 3.21
CA GLY A 21 -11.41 -10.14 3.01
C GLY A 21 -11.36 -10.56 1.53
N HIS A 22 -11.33 -9.59 0.61
CA HIS A 22 -11.19 -9.85 -0.81
C HIS A 22 -9.74 -10.21 -1.14
N HIS A 23 -9.55 -10.95 -2.23
CA HIS A 23 -8.23 -11.22 -2.75
C HIS A 23 -7.62 -9.95 -3.35
N PHE A 24 -6.38 -9.65 -2.98
CA PHE A 24 -5.61 -8.55 -3.53
C PHE A 24 -4.16 -8.98 -3.71
N ASP A 25 -3.44 -8.30 -4.60
CA ASP A 25 -2.04 -8.61 -4.87
C ASP A 25 -1.15 -7.99 -3.78
N ARG A 26 -0.71 -8.84 -2.83
CA ARG A 26 0.15 -8.42 -1.70
C ARG A 26 1.50 -7.87 -2.17
N GLU A 27 2.05 -8.37 -3.27
CA GLU A 27 3.34 -7.88 -3.76
C GLU A 27 3.20 -6.48 -4.38
N HIS A 28 2.13 -6.25 -5.15
CA HIS A 28 1.76 -4.94 -5.67
C HIS A 28 1.49 -3.96 -4.53
N ALA A 29 0.72 -4.37 -3.51
CA ALA A 29 0.45 -3.58 -2.32
C ALA A 29 1.75 -3.14 -1.61
N ARG A 30 2.70 -4.08 -1.45
CA ARG A 30 4.02 -3.79 -0.87
C ARG A 30 4.79 -2.76 -1.70
N ARG A 31 4.87 -2.95 -3.02
CA ARG A 31 5.57 -2.00 -3.91
C ARG A 31 4.95 -0.61 -3.82
N LEU A 32 3.63 -0.53 -3.85
CA LEU A 32 2.89 0.73 -3.77
C LEU A 32 3.14 1.45 -2.44
N ALA A 33 3.10 0.72 -1.32
CA ALA A 33 3.40 1.27 0.01
C ALA A 33 4.84 1.82 0.11
N VAL A 34 5.84 1.12 -0.44
CA VAL A 34 7.23 1.61 -0.46
C VAL A 34 7.35 2.88 -1.30
N THR A 35 6.70 2.93 -2.46
CA THR A 35 6.71 4.13 -3.33
C THR A 35 6.04 5.32 -2.63
N LEU A 36 4.89 5.11 -1.99
CA LEU A 36 4.20 6.13 -1.21
C LEU A 36 5.04 6.63 -0.03
N ALA A 37 5.74 5.73 0.67
CA ALA A 37 6.63 6.12 1.77
C ALA A 37 7.78 7.03 1.31
N ARG A 38 8.30 6.82 0.10
CA ARG A 38 9.34 7.67 -0.49
C ARG A 38 8.80 9.01 -0.98
N MET A 39 7.56 9.05 -1.47
CA MET A 39 6.93 10.26 -2.00
C MET A 39 6.34 11.16 -0.91
N PHE A 40 5.86 10.59 0.20
CA PHE A 40 5.15 11.29 1.26
C PHE A 40 5.83 11.02 2.61
N PRO A 41 6.80 11.87 3.03
CA PRO A 41 7.54 11.66 4.27
C PRO A 41 6.66 11.64 5.53
N ASP A 42 5.58 12.43 5.57
CA ASP A 42 4.59 12.42 6.66
C ASP A 42 3.96 11.05 6.91
N CYS A 43 3.72 10.29 5.84
CA CYS A 43 3.10 8.97 5.92
C CYS A 43 4.12 7.83 5.80
N ALA A 44 5.42 8.12 5.72
CA ALA A 44 6.46 7.14 5.43
C ALA A 44 6.52 6.03 6.49
N GLN A 45 6.38 6.39 7.76
CA GLN A 45 6.37 5.41 8.84
C GLN A 45 5.16 4.46 8.75
N SER A 46 3.97 5.01 8.51
CA SER A 46 2.74 4.22 8.36
C SER A 46 2.80 3.32 7.14
N MET A 47 3.25 3.85 5.99
CA MET A 47 3.39 3.08 4.76
C MET A 47 4.50 2.02 4.86
N GLY A 48 5.57 2.27 5.62
CA GLY A 48 6.59 1.27 5.93
C GLY A 48 6.01 0.05 6.66
N ARG A 49 5.20 0.28 7.70
CA ARG A 49 4.49 -0.80 8.41
C ARG A 49 3.55 -1.58 7.51
N VAL A 50 2.87 -0.90 6.58
CA VAL A 50 2.01 -1.59 5.60
C VAL A 50 2.86 -2.44 4.67
N ALA A 51 3.98 -1.93 4.15
CA ALA A 51 4.89 -2.72 3.31
C ALA A 51 5.43 -3.96 4.03
N GLU A 52 5.79 -3.83 5.31
CA GLU A 52 6.22 -4.97 6.15
C GLU A 52 5.09 -5.99 6.34
N ARG A 53 3.88 -5.53 6.69
CA ARG A 53 2.69 -6.39 6.82
C ARG A 53 2.39 -7.17 5.54
N MET A 54 2.47 -6.50 4.39
CA MET A 54 2.22 -7.13 3.09
C MET A 54 3.34 -8.12 2.70
N ALA A 55 4.57 -7.93 3.19
CA ALA A 55 5.69 -8.85 3.00
C ALA A 55 5.62 -10.09 3.92
N SER A 56 5.08 -9.94 5.12
CA SER A 56 4.95 -11.01 6.13
C SER A 56 3.66 -11.82 6.02
N GLY A 57 2.81 -11.54 5.02
CA GLY A 57 1.59 -12.28 4.73
C GLY A 57 1.86 -13.67 4.12
N THR A 58 2.70 -14.47 4.75
CA THR A 58 2.86 -15.91 4.48
C THR A 58 1.96 -16.64 5.47
N GLY A 59 0.71 -16.89 5.06
CA GLY A 59 -0.30 -17.60 5.82
C GLY A 59 -1.46 -17.92 4.91
#